data_AF-A0A838D640-F1
#
_entry.id   AF-A0A838D640-F1
#
_cell.length_a   1.000
_cell.length_b   1.000
_cell.length_c   1.000
_cell.angle_alpha   90.00
_cell.angle_beta   90.00
_cell.angle_gamma   90.00
#
_symmetry.space_group_name_H-M   'P 1'
#
loop_
_entity.id
_entity.type
_entity.pdbx_description
1 polymer ?
#
loop_
_entity_poly.entity_id
_entity_poly.type
_entity_poly.pdbx_seq_one_letter_code
_entity_poly.pdbx_strand_id
1 'polypeptide(L)'
;MNQEPINKDIDPIYLKVAIIESILLACIKGSSFSEIESCVARVISKSEVILREYIHHLVNNSFISYNRARKIYLIEAAGWDLLYIIYSQRESSISDYADLVIKIEANNDG
;
A
#
# COMPACT_ATOMS: atom_id res chain seq x y z
N MET A 1 42.66 6.30 -6.13
CA MET A 1 41.47 7.11 -5.82
C MET A 1 40.35 6.11 -5.60
N ASN A 2 40.06 5.78 -4.35
CA ASN A 2 39.06 4.77 -3.99
C ASN A 2 37.68 5.43 -4.15
N GLN A 3 36.88 4.94 -5.09
CA GLN A 3 35.47 5.32 -5.15
C GLN A 3 34.76 4.59 -4.02
N GLU A 4 34.38 5.33 -2.98
CA GLU A 4 33.43 4.86 -1.98
C GLU A 4 32.11 4.52 -2.70
N PRO A 5 31.45 3.39 -2.36
CA PRO A 5 30.15 3.09 -2.92
C PRO A 5 29.16 4.14 -2.43
N ILE A 6 28.48 4.79 -3.36
CA ILE A 6 27.38 5.71 -3.09
C ILE A 6 26.30 4.88 -2.38
N ASN A 7 26.26 4.99 -1.06
CA ASN A 7 25.18 4.46 -0.24
C ASN A 7 23.94 5.26 -0.63
N LYS A 8 23.09 4.70 -1.50
CA LYS A 8 21.77 5.27 -1.76
C LYS A 8 21.01 5.12 -0.44
N ASP A 9 20.95 6.19 0.34
CA ASP A 9 19.95 6.34 1.39
C ASP A 9 18.59 6.03 0.76
N ILE A 10 18.04 4.86 1.10
CA ILE A 10 16.74 4.47 0.61
C ILE A 10 15.73 5.11 1.55
N ASP A 11 15.29 6.31 1.17
CA ASP A 11 14.35 7.08 1.98
C ASP A 11 13.07 6.26 2.25
N PRO A 12 12.57 6.29 3.50
CA PRO A 12 11.33 5.60 3.84
C PRO A 12 10.16 6.18 3.06
N ILE A 13 9.26 5.30 2.62
CA ILE A 13 8.11 5.69 1.82
C ILE A 13 6.90 5.84 2.73
N TYR A 14 6.20 6.96 2.62
CA TYR A 14 5.02 7.25 3.41
C TYR A 14 3.77 7.16 2.54
N LEU A 15 2.90 6.20 2.86
CA LEU A 15 1.68 5.94 2.12
C LEU A 15 0.46 6.28 2.98
N LYS A 16 -0.52 6.98 2.41
CA LYS A 16 -1.75 7.37 3.12
C LYS A 16 -2.58 6.14 3.48
N VAL A 17 -2.94 6.03 4.75
CA VAL A 17 -3.72 4.92 5.29
C VAL A 17 -5.09 4.81 4.64
N ALA A 18 -5.77 5.93 4.38
CA ALA A 18 -7.07 5.94 3.70
C ALA A 18 -7.03 5.34 2.28
N ILE A 19 -5.90 5.49 1.57
CA ILE A 19 -5.71 4.88 0.23
C ILE A 19 -5.41 3.39 0.39
N ILE A 20 -4.49 3.04 1.29
CA ILE A 20 -4.11 1.65 1.54
C ILE A 20 -5.31 0.83 1.99
N GLU A 21 -6.09 1.29 2.96
CA GLU A 21 -7.29 0.61 3.44
C GLU A 21 -8.25 0.33 2.28
N SER A 22 -8.51 1.34 1.43
CA SER A 22 -9.41 1.19 0.28
C SER A 22 -8.91 0.13 -0.72
N ILE A 23 -7.60 0.10 -0.99
CA ILE A 23 -7.00 -0.93 -1.85
C ILE A 23 -7.11 -2.31 -1.20
N LEU A 24 -6.73 -2.46 0.06
CA LEU A 24 -6.74 -3.74 0.77
C LEU A 24 -8.17 -4.32 0.83
N LEU A 25 -9.16 -3.48 1.15
CA LEU A 25 -10.57 -3.87 1.16
C LEU A 25 -11.06 -4.35 -0.22
N ALA A 26 -10.68 -3.66 -1.30
CA ALA A 26 -11.02 -4.09 -2.65
C ALA A 26 -10.39 -5.46 -2.97
N CYS A 27 -9.18 -5.73 -2.48
CA CYS A 27 -8.46 -6.97 -2.73
C CYS A 27 -8.97 -8.19 -1.94
N ILE A 28 -9.84 -8.03 -0.93
CA ILE A 28 -10.36 -9.15 -0.10
C ILE A 28 -11.00 -10.26 -0.94
N LYS A 29 -11.79 -9.88 -1.95
CA LYS A 29 -12.48 -10.84 -2.85
C LYS A 29 -11.79 -10.99 -4.20
N GLY A 30 -10.65 -10.32 -4.39
CA GLY A 30 -10.04 -10.12 -5.68
C GLY A 30 -10.67 -8.94 -6.42
N SER A 31 -9.84 -8.00 -6.89
CA SER A 31 -10.30 -6.86 -7.71
C SER A 31 -9.34 -6.55 -8.85
N SER A 32 -9.87 -6.14 -9.99
CA SER A 32 -9.10 -5.55 -11.09
C SER A 32 -8.57 -4.15 -10.72
N PHE A 33 -7.60 -3.65 -11.49
CA PHE A 33 -7.08 -2.30 -11.28
C PHE A 33 -8.18 -1.22 -11.35
N SER A 34 -9.09 -1.32 -12.32
CA SER A 34 -10.19 -0.35 -12.49
C SER A 34 -11.19 -0.36 -11.34
N GLU A 35 -11.42 -1.52 -10.73
CA GLU A 35 -12.27 -1.63 -9.54
C GLU A 35 -11.58 -1.00 -8.33
N ILE A 36 -10.28 -1.24 -8.15
CA ILE A 36 -9.48 -0.60 -7.11
C ILE A 36 -9.47 0.92 -7.30
N GLU A 37 -9.26 1.41 -8.53
CA GLU A 37 -9.29 2.83 -8.86
C GLU A 37 -10.64 3.45 -8.49
N SER A 38 -11.74 2.77 -8.83
CA SER A 38 -13.09 3.21 -8.48
C SER A 38 -13.32 3.27 -6.96
N CYS A 39 -12.77 2.31 -6.20
CA CYS A 39 -12.84 2.30 -4.74
C CYS A 39 -12.03 3.43 -4.12
N VAL A 40 -10.80 3.66 -4.61
CA VAL A 40 -9.92 4.72 -4.11
C VAL A 40 -10.48 6.10 -4.43
N ALA A 41 -11.01 6.30 -5.63
CA ALA A 41 -11.59 7.58 -6.06
C ALA A 41 -12.76 8.06 -5.18
N ARG A 42 -13.47 7.14 -4.51
CA ARG A 42 -14.53 7.48 -3.53
C ARG A 42 -13.98 8.08 -2.23
N VAL A 43 -12.72 7.78 -1.91
CA VAL A 43 -12.04 8.26 -0.71
C VAL A 43 -11.21 9.51 -1.04
N ILE A 44 -10.46 9.46 -2.13
CA ILE A 44 -9.60 10.55 -2.57
C ILE A 44 -9.34 10.47 -4.08
N SER A 45 -9.49 11.61 -4.76
CA SER A 45 -9.08 11.70 -6.17
C SER A 45 -7.56 11.68 -6.28
N LYS A 46 -7.03 10.74 -7.06
CA LYS A 46 -5.60 10.59 -7.34
C LYS A 46 -5.39 10.26 -8.81
N SER A 47 -4.22 10.62 -9.34
CA SER A 47 -3.83 10.20 -10.68
C SER A 47 -3.59 8.69 -10.70
N GLU A 48 -3.84 8.08 -11.85
CA GLU A 48 -3.57 6.66 -12.11
C GLU A 48 -2.12 6.27 -11.77
N VAL A 49 -1.17 7.17 -12.09
CA VAL A 49 0.26 6.98 -11.81
C VAL A 49 0.52 6.79 -10.32
N ILE A 50 -0.03 7.65 -9.47
CA ILE A 50 0.14 7.55 -8.01
C ILE A 50 -0.52 6.26 -7.50
N LEU A 51 -1.69 5.90 -8.01
CA LEU A 51 -2.34 4.65 -7.59
C LEU A 51 -1.50 3.42 -7.96
N ARG A 52 -0.87 3.41 -9.13
CA ARG A 52 0.05 2.36 -9.55
C ARG A 52 1.27 2.25 -8.64
N GLU A 53 1.82 3.37 -8.19
CA GLU A 53 2.91 3.38 -7.20
C GLU A 53 2.48 2.75 -5.88
N TYR A 54 1.30 3.11 -5.36
CA TYR A 54 0.76 2.49 -4.15
C TYR A 54 0.62 0.98 -4.30
N ILE A 55 -0.02 0.53 -5.39
CA ILE A 55 -0.19 -0.90 -5.67
C ILE A 55 1.16 -1.59 -5.79
N HIS A 56 2.13 -0.97 -6.45
CA HIS A 56 3.48 -1.52 -6.59
C HIS A 56 4.15 -1.71 -5.23
N HIS A 57 4.07 -0.72 -4.33
CA HIS A 57 4.59 -0.87 -2.97
C HIS A 57 3.86 -1.97 -2.19
N LEU A 58 2.54 -2.07 -2.33
CA LEU A 58 1.76 -3.11 -1.65
C LEU A 58 2.09 -4.52 -2.16
N VAL A 59 2.37 -4.66 -3.46
CA VAL A 59 2.83 -5.94 -4.05
C VAL A 59 4.22 -6.30 -3.56
N ASN A 60 5.17 -5.35 -3.62
CA ASN A 60 6.56 -5.63 -3.26
C ASN A 60 6.73 -5.96 -1.77
N ASN A 61 5.84 -5.45 -0.91
CA ASN A 61 5.83 -5.76 0.52
C ASN A 61 4.88 -6.91 0.88
N SER A 62 4.41 -7.68 -0.11
CA SER A 62 3.56 -8.86 0.09
C SER A 62 2.26 -8.58 0.84
N PHE A 63 1.73 -7.35 0.78
CA PHE A 63 0.42 -7.02 1.32
C PHE A 63 -0.72 -7.47 0.40
N ILE A 64 -0.45 -7.43 -0.91
CA ILE A 64 -1.33 -7.95 -1.96
C ILE A 64 -0.51 -8.71 -2.99
N SER A 65 -1.14 -9.59 -3.75
CA SER A 65 -0.53 -10.25 -4.91
C SER A 65 -1.34 -10.00 -6.18
N TYR A 66 -0.70 -10.17 -7.35
CA TYR A 66 -1.39 -10.06 -8.63
C TYR A 66 -1.53 -11.43 -9.30
N ASN A 67 -2.77 -11.88 -9.44
CA ASN A 67 -3.10 -13.08 -10.21
C ASN A 67 -3.18 -12.73 -11.71
N ARG A 68 -2.14 -13.09 -12.47
CA ARG A 68 -2.05 -12.78 -13.91
C ARG A 68 -3.14 -13.44 -14.75
N ALA A 69 -3.56 -14.65 -14.41
CA ALA A 69 -4.55 -15.41 -15.17
C ALA A 69 -5.95 -14.74 -15.10
N ARG A 70 -6.30 -14.27 -13.91
CA ARG A 70 -7.60 -13.63 -13.65
C ARG A 70 -7.54 -12.10 -13.77
N LYS A 71 -6.35 -11.51 -13.88
CA LYS A 71 -6.09 -10.06 -13.89
C LYS A 71 -6.68 -9.34 -12.69
N ILE A 72 -6.53 -9.95 -11.51
CA ILE A 72 -7.03 -9.41 -10.23
C ILE A 72 -5.90 -9.34 -9.21
N TYR A 73 -6.00 -8.37 -8.31
CA TYR A 73 -5.20 -8.28 -7.10
C TYR A 73 -5.94 -8.93 -5.93
N LEU A 74 -5.21 -9.70 -5.13
CA LEU A 74 -5.74 -10.44 -3.98
C LEU A 74 -5.00 -10.00 -2.72
N ILE A 75 -5.70 -9.92 -1.60
CA ILE A 75 -5.07 -9.63 -0.31
C ILE A 75 -4.26 -10.84 0.16
N GLU A 76 -3.08 -10.59 0.72
CA GLU A 76 -2.20 -11.59 1.30
C GLU A 76 -2.26 -11.55 2.84
N ALA A 77 -1.63 -12.53 3.50
CA ALA A 77 -1.62 -12.60 4.98
C ALA A 77 -1.12 -11.30 5.63
N ALA A 78 0.00 -10.74 5.17
CA ALA A 78 0.51 -9.48 5.69
C ALA A 78 -0.45 -8.30 5.44
N GLY A 79 -1.25 -8.35 4.37
CA GLY A 79 -2.28 -7.35 4.09
C GLY A 79 -3.44 -7.41 5.09
N TRP A 80 -3.83 -8.62 5.52
CA TRP A 80 -4.80 -8.80 6.60
C TRP A 80 -4.29 -8.24 7.93
N ASP A 81 -3.02 -8.51 8.26
CA ASP A 81 -2.39 -7.97 9.47
C ASP A 81 -2.37 -6.44 9.43
N LEU A 82 -2.06 -5.86 8.27
CA LEU A 82 -2.06 -4.40 8.08
C LEU A 82 -3.47 -3.81 8.23
N LEU A 83 -4.50 -4.44 7.66
CA LEU A 83 -5.90 -4.02 7.87
C LEU A 83 -6.28 -4.05 9.35
N TYR A 84 -5.90 -5.11 10.06
CA TYR A 84 -6.16 -5.22 11.49
C TYR A 84 -5.50 -4.06 12.26
N ILE A 85 -4.22 -3.77 11.99
CA ILE A 85 -3.50 -2.66 12.61
C ILE A 85 -4.19 -1.31 12.34
N ILE A 86 -4.62 -1.07 11.09
CA ILE A 86 -5.35 0.15 10.71
C ILE A 86 -6.63 0.29 11.54
N TYR A 87 -7.42 -0.78 11.67
CA TYR A 87 -8.65 -0.77 12.47
C TYR A 87 -8.39 -0.54 13.96
N SER A 88 -7.41 -1.24 14.54
CA SER A 88 -7.05 -1.06 15.95
C SER A 88 -6.60 0.37 16.26
N GLN A 89 -5.86 1.01 15.35
CA GLN A 89 -5.47 2.41 15.53
C GLN A 89 -6.64 3.38 15.39
N ARG A 90 -7.60 3.11 14.49
CA ARG A 90 -8.82 3.92 14.36
C ARG A 90 -9.66 3.88 15.65
N GLU A 91 -9.76 2.74 16.30
CA GLU A 91 -10.46 2.60 17.58
C GLU A 91 -9.73 3.27 18.75
N SER A 92 -8.40 3.39 18.66
CA SER A 92 -7.54 3.87 19.74
C SER A 92 -7.17 5.36 19.65
N SER A 93 -7.45 6.05 18.52
CA SER A 93 -6.92 7.39 18.25
C SER A 93 -7.96 8.53 18.36
N ILE A 94 -7.51 9.69 18.86
CA ILE A 94 -8.21 10.99 18.86
C ILE A 94 -7.92 11.77 17.56
N SER A 95 -6.92 11.33 16.78
CA SER A 95 -6.43 12.01 15.59
C SER A 95 -7.24 11.68 14.35
N ASP A 96 -7.36 12.63 13.42
CA ASP A 96 -8.10 12.44 12.17
C ASP A 96 -7.48 11.31 11.33
N TYR A 97 -8.27 10.28 11.08
CA TYR A 97 -7.89 9.11 10.28
C TYR A 97 -7.32 9.47 8.89
N ALA A 98 -7.73 10.62 8.35
CA ALA A 98 -7.29 11.14 7.06
C ALA A 98 -5.79 11.49 7.01
N ASP A 99 -5.16 11.73 8.17
CA ASP A 99 -3.76 12.15 8.28
C ASP A 99 -2.81 11.00 8.61
N LEU A 100 -3.33 9.79 8.85
CA LEU A 100 -2.51 8.62 9.14
C LEU A 100 -1.74 8.16 7.90
N VAL A 101 -0.45 7.85 8.10
CA VAL A 101 0.45 7.32 7.08
C VAL A 101 1.14 6.05 7.56
N ILE A 102 1.34 5.10 6.65
CA ILE A 102 2.18 3.92 6.86
C ILE A 102 3.56 4.23 6.31
N LYS A 103 4.57 4.07 7.17
CA LYS A 103 5.98 4.09 6.79
C LYS A 103 6.36 2.69 6.32
N ILE A 104 6.79 2.57 5.07
CA ILE A 104 7.41 1.36 4.54
C ILE A 104 8.92 1.58 4.56
N GLU A 105 9.63 0.73 5.29
CA GLU A 105 11.09 0.70 5.27
C GLU A 105 11.55 -0.01 4.00
N ALA A 106 12.57 0.51 3.34
CA ALA A 106 13.17 -0.18 2.22
C ALA A 106 13.97 -1.37 2.72
N ASN A 107 13.56 -2.57 2.33
CA ASN A 107 14.31 -3.77 2.66
C ASN A 107 15.58 -3.81 1.79
N ASN A 108 16.74 -3.83 2.47
CA ASN A 108 18.01 -4.26 1.88
C ASN A 108 17.93 -5.78 1.67
N ASP A 109 17.44 -6.20 0.51
CA ASP A 109 17.77 -7.54 0.02
C ASP A 109 19.16 -7.43 -0.62
N GLY A 110 20.18 -7.77 0.17
CA GLY A 110 21.57 -7.93 -0.27
C GLY A 110 21.81 -9.24 -1.02
#